data_AF-A0A257ZQ44-F1
#
_entry.id   AF-A0A257ZQ44-F1
#
_cell.length_a   1.000
_cell.length_b   1.000
_cell.length_c   1.000
_cell.angle_alpha   90.00
_cell.angle_beta   90.00
_cell.angle_gamma   90.00
#
_symmetry.space_group_name_H-M   'P 1'
#
loop_
_entity.id
_entity.type
_entity.pdbx_description
1 polymer ?
#
loop_
_entity_poly.entity_id
_entity_poly.type
_entity_poly.pdbx_seq_one_letter_code
_entity_poly.pdbx_strand_id
1 'polypeptide(L)'
;MDRPEHLLALADRCESAQKPDRALDADIYEALGFNVRRKPSHLVGRRTPPGGIYQEGSLWKTLGSVSANIDVAVGLLRQKAPDWRWSLQSMAVDEAATFQALVAECQASGTIGALALCAAMLRAFAGSPAAAAPAWPERESDHD
;
A
#
# COMPACT_ATOMS: atom_id res chain seq x y z
N MET A 1 -0.45 -5.32 18.51
CA MET A 1 0.31 -4.32 17.73
C MET A 1 -0.62 -3.21 17.42
N ASP A 2 -0.24 -2.00 17.78
CA ASP A 2 -1.03 -0.82 17.45
C ASP A 2 -0.96 -0.57 15.94
N ARG A 3 -2.05 -0.04 15.35
CA ARG A 3 -2.12 0.21 13.90
C ARG A 3 -0.94 1.05 13.37
N PRO A 4 -0.46 2.10 14.07
CA PRO A 4 0.74 2.83 13.67
C PRO A 4 2.01 1.98 13.65
N GLU A 5 2.22 1.12 14.65
CA GLU A 5 3.39 0.22 14.71
C GLU A 5 3.38 -0.77 13.54
N HIS A 6 2.21 -1.30 13.19
CA HIS A 6 2.05 -2.19 12.04
C HIS A 6 2.38 -1.48 10.72
N LEU A 7 1.93 -0.24 10.55
CA LEU A 7 2.23 0.57 9.37
C LEU A 7 3.73 0.86 9.25
N LEU A 8 4.40 1.18 10.36
CA LEU A 8 5.84 1.41 10.38
C LEU A 8 6.63 0.13 10.05
N ALA A 9 6.23 -1.02 10.60
CA ALA A 9 6.86 -2.30 10.29
C ALA A 9 6.70 -2.67 8.80
N LEU A 10 5.55 -2.37 8.18
CA LEU A 10 5.35 -2.56 6.75
C LEU A 10 6.18 -1.58 5.91
N ALA A 11 6.38 -0.34 6.38
CA ALA A 11 7.28 0.60 5.71
C ALA A 11 8.71 0.06 5.69
N ASP A 12 9.24 -0.42 6.82
CA ASP A 12 10.59 -1.00 6.90
C ASP A 12 10.73 -2.23 5.98
N ARG A 13 9.66 -3.03 5.87
CA ARG A 13 9.62 -4.16 4.92
C ARG A 13 9.66 -3.70 3.46
N CYS A 14 9.01 -2.58 3.12
CA CYS A 14 9.09 -2.02 1.78
C CYS A 14 10.52 -1.55 1.44
N GLU A 15 11.22 -0.92 2.39
CA GLU A 15 12.59 -0.42 2.18
C GLU A 15 13.62 -1.56 2.05
N SER A 16 13.43 -2.64 2.82
CA SER A 16 14.29 -3.83 2.76
C SER A 16 13.98 -4.78 1.60
N ALA A 17 12.84 -4.61 0.92
CA ALA A 17 12.45 -5.45 -0.21
C ALA A 17 13.38 -5.23 -1.41
N GLN A 18 14.00 -6.32 -1.87
CA GLN A 18 14.85 -6.32 -3.07
C GLN A 18 14.05 -6.49 -4.36
N LYS A 19 12.81 -6.95 -4.26
CA LYS A 19 11.91 -7.17 -5.39
C LYS A 19 10.46 -7.00 -4.97
N PRO A 20 9.56 -6.69 -5.91
CA PRO A 20 8.13 -6.62 -5.63
C PRO A 20 7.60 -7.98 -5.17
N ASP A 21 6.61 -7.95 -4.28
CA ASP A 21 6.03 -9.13 -3.66
C ASP A 21 4.50 -8.98 -3.59
N ARG A 22 3.78 -9.97 -4.12
CA ARG A 22 2.31 -9.97 -4.10
C ARG A 22 1.74 -10.11 -2.70
N ALA A 23 2.48 -10.74 -1.78
CA ALA A 23 2.09 -10.77 -0.37
C ALA A 23 2.23 -9.38 0.26
N LEU A 24 3.36 -8.70 -0.01
CA LEU A 24 3.56 -7.31 0.40
C LEU A 24 2.48 -6.38 -0.17
N ASP A 25 2.09 -6.54 -1.43
CA ASP A 25 0.97 -5.79 -2.01
C ASP A 25 -0.30 -5.97 -1.16
N ALA A 26 -0.65 -7.22 -0.82
CA ALA A 26 -1.80 -7.53 0.02
C ALA A 26 -1.75 -6.81 1.37
N ASP A 27 -0.61 -6.90 2.04
CA ASP A 27 -0.39 -6.32 3.36
C ASP A 27 -0.56 -4.79 3.31
N ILE A 28 -0.05 -4.12 2.26
CA ILE A 28 -0.21 -2.67 2.06
C ILE A 28 -1.68 -2.30 1.88
N TYR A 29 -2.41 -3.01 1.02
CA TYR A 29 -3.84 -2.75 0.82
C TYR A 29 -4.65 -3.01 2.11
N GLU A 30 -4.39 -4.10 2.84
CA GLU A 30 -5.02 -4.36 4.14
C GLU A 30 -4.76 -3.22 5.14
N ALA A 31 -3.51 -2.80 5.28
CA ALA A 31 -3.13 -1.75 6.22
C ALA A 31 -3.76 -0.38 5.89
N LEU A 32 -4.03 -0.12 4.62
CA LEU A 32 -4.77 1.06 4.14
C LEU A 32 -6.31 0.90 4.23
N GLY A 33 -6.79 -0.20 4.82
CA GLY A 33 -8.20 -0.45 5.12
C GLY A 33 -8.99 -1.01 3.94
N PHE A 34 -8.35 -1.65 2.97
CA PHE A 34 -9.06 -2.44 1.96
C PHE A 34 -9.34 -3.83 2.51
N ASN A 35 -10.55 -4.34 2.28
CA ASN A 35 -10.85 -5.75 2.50
C ASN A 35 -10.12 -6.57 1.43
N VAL A 36 -9.13 -7.35 1.88
CA VAL A 36 -8.29 -8.24 1.08
C VAL A 36 -8.64 -9.67 1.49
N ARG A 37 -9.06 -10.52 0.55
CA ARG A 37 -9.07 -11.97 0.81
C ARG A 37 -7.93 -12.62 0.05
N ARG A 38 -7.09 -13.32 0.81
CA ARG A 38 -5.98 -14.12 0.29
C ARG A 38 -6.52 -15.46 -0.19
N LYS A 39 -5.97 -15.95 -1.29
CA LYS A 39 -6.35 -17.25 -1.82
C LYS A 39 -5.83 -18.37 -0.88
N PRO A 40 -6.67 -19.33 -0.47
CA PRO A 40 -6.20 -20.53 0.20
C PRO A 40 -5.20 -21.28 -0.69
N SER A 41 -4.08 -21.69 -0.12
CA SER A 41 -2.94 -22.32 -0.83
C SER A 41 -3.33 -23.57 -1.62
N HIS A 42 -4.41 -24.25 -1.24
CA HIS A 42 -4.92 -25.46 -1.91
C HIS A 42 -5.78 -25.19 -3.16
N LEU A 43 -6.19 -23.95 -3.44
CA LEU A 43 -7.06 -23.61 -4.58
C LEU A 43 -6.30 -23.20 -5.85
N VAL A 44 -4.96 -23.32 -5.89
CA VAL A 44 -4.10 -22.88 -7.01
C VAL A 44 -4.30 -23.73 -8.28
N GLY A 45 -5.41 -23.51 -8.99
CA GLY A 45 -5.74 -24.14 -10.26
C GLY A 45 -5.43 -23.29 -11.50
N ARG A 46 -5.38 -23.95 -12.66
CA ARG A 46 -4.91 -23.46 -13.99
C ARG A 46 -5.70 -22.28 -14.60
N ARG A 47 -6.88 -21.95 -14.06
CA ARG A 47 -7.74 -20.83 -14.51
C ARG A 47 -7.72 -19.63 -13.56
N THR A 48 -6.96 -19.69 -12.47
CA THR A 48 -6.85 -18.56 -11.55
C THR A 48 -5.62 -17.71 -11.87
N PRO A 49 -5.75 -16.39 -12.05
CA PRO A 49 -4.61 -15.51 -12.22
C PRO A 49 -3.62 -15.63 -11.05
N PRO A 50 -2.31 -15.57 -11.29
CA PRO A 50 -1.32 -15.56 -10.21
C PRO A 50 -1.50 -14.32 -9.33
N GLY A 51 -1.68 -14.53 -8.01
CA GLY A 51 -1.61 -13.46 -7.01
C GLY A 51 -2.83 -12.53 -6.89
N GLY A 52 -4.05 -13.06 -6.99
CA GLY A 52 -5.28 -12.29 -6.77
C GLY A 52 -5.62 -12.12 -5.29
N ILE A 53 -5.90 -10.88 -4.89
CA ILE A 53 -6.42 -10.49 -3.59
C ILE A 53 -7.84 -9.94 -3.81
N TYR A 54 -8.80 -10.45 -3.05
CA TYR A 54 -10.24 -10.17 -3.22
C TYR A 54 -10.67 -8.85 -2.56
N GLN A 55 -11.47 -8.03 -3.26
CA GLN A 55 -12.24 -6.92 -2.69
C GLN A 55 -13.74 -7.30 -2.63
N GLU A 56 -14.44 -6.91 -1.56
CA GLU A 56 -15.86 -7.21 -1.34
C GLU A 56 -16.79 -6.44 -2.30
N GLY A 57 -17.77 -7.13 -2.90
CA GLY A 57 -18.85 -6.50 -3.67
C GLY A 57 -18.75 -6.56 -5.21
N SER A 58 -17.75 -7.21 -5.81
CA SER A 58 -17.70 -7.42 -7.27
C SER A 58 -16.90 -8.65 -7.68
N LEU A 59 -17.22 -9.17 -8.88
CA LEU A 59 -16.48 -10.21 -9.60
C LEU A 59 -14.96 -10.00 -9.48
N TRP A 60 -14.21 -11.11 -9.32
CA TRP A 60 -12.73 -11.19 -9.21
C TRP A 60 -11.98 -10.02 -9.88
N LYS A 61 -11.66 -8.99 -9.10
CA LYS A 61 -10.81 -7.88 -9.57
C LYS A 61 -9.43 -8.02 -8.96
N THR A 62 -8.43 -8.16 -9.80
CA THR A 62 -7.03 -8.27 -9.39
C THR A 62 -6.57 -6.95 -8.76
N LEU A 63 -5.96 -7.00 -7.56
CA LEU A 63 -5.26 -5.84 -7.01
C LEU A 63 -4.07 -5.46 -7.88
N GLY A 64 -3.86 -4.16 -8.06
CA GLY A 64 -2.65 -3.65 -8.72
C GLY A 64 -1.40 -4.05 -7.95
N SER A 65 -0.28 -4.20 -8.65
CA SER A 65 1.02 -4.49 -8.03
C SER A 65 1.63 -3.23 -7.45
N VAL A 66 1.14 -2.79 -6.29
CA VAL A 66 1.50 -1.50 -5.68
C VAL A 66 3.00 -1.40 -5.35
N SER A 67 3.65 -2.50 -4.99
CA SER A 67 5.10 -2.58 -4.76
C SER A 67 5.93 -2.62 -6.05
N ALA A 68 5.31 -2.91 -7.20
CA ALA A 68 5.99 -3.06 -8.50
C ALA A 68 5.72 -1.92 -9.48
N ASN A 69 4.58 -1.25 -9.34
CA ASN A 69 4.06 -0.30 -10.31
C ASN A 69 3.79 1.05 -9.63
N ILE A 70 4.54 2.06 -10.05
CA ILE A 70 4.46 3.41 -9.48
C ILE A 70 3.11 4.07 -9.72
N ASP A 71 2.48 3.85 -10.88
CA ASP A 71 1.16 4.45 -11.20
C ASP A 71 0.07 3.88 -10.28
N VAL A 72 0.18 2.60 -9.93
CA VAL A 72 -0.72 1.98 -8.94
C VAL A 72 -0.51 2.58 -7.56
N ALA A 73 0.74 2.75 -7.13
CA ALA A 73 1.07 3.36 -5.84
C ALA A 73 0.59 4.82 -5.74
N VAL A 74 0.82 5.62 -6.79
CA VAL A 74 0.34 7.00 -6.88
C VAL A 74 -1.19 7.06 -6.90
N GLY A 75 -1.84 6.18 -7.67
CA GLY A 75 -3.30 6.08 -7.70
C GLY A 75 -3.89 5.76 -6.33
N LEU A 76 -3.25 4.84 -5.59
CA LEU A 76 -3.66 4.47 -4.25
C LEU A 76 -3.49 5.62 -3.25
N LEU A 77 -2.34 6.31 -3.30
CA LEU A 77 -2.09 7.50 -2.48
C LEU A 77 -3.14 8.57 -2.72
N ARG A 78 -3.41 8.92 -3.99
CA ARG A 78 -4.43 9.92 -4.34
C ARG A 78 -5.85 9.52 -3.93
N GLN A 79 -6.16 8.22 -3.93
CA GLN A 79 -7.46 7.73 -3.48
C GLN A 79 -7.65 7.88 -1.97
N LYS A 80 -6.60 7.63 -1.17
CA LYS A 80 -6.68 7.63 0.29
C LYS A 80 -6.36 8.98 0.93
N ALA A 81 -5.51 9.77 0.28
CA ALA A 81 -5.07 11.06 0.73
C ALA A 81 -4.86 12.00 -0.47
N PRO A 82 -5.97 12.48 -1.09
CA PRO A 82 -5.92 13.31 -2.30
C PRO A 82 -5.14 14.62 -2.10
N ASP A 83 -5.16 15.15 -0.88
CA ASP A 83 -4.53 16.44 -0.55
C ASP A 83 -3.05 16.31 -0.15
N TRP A 84 -2.51 15.08 -0.08
CA TRP A 84 -1.12 14.88 0.31
C TRP A 84 -0.18 15.19 -0.84
N ARG A 85 0.81 16.04 -0.54
CA ARG A 85 1.94 16.29 -1.43
C ARG A 85 2.87 15.08 -1.40
N TRP A 86 3.36 14.71 -2.58
CA TRP A 86 4.38 13.69 -2.72
C TRP A 86 5.39 14.04 -3.80
N SER A 87 6.59 13.49 -3.67
CA SER A 87 7.61 13.53 -4.70
C SER A 87 8.40 12.23 -4.71
N LEU A 88 9.02 11.93 -5.86
CA LEU A 88 9.89 10.79 -6.04
C LEU A 88 11.14 11.26 -6.76
N GLN A 89 12.30 10.90 -6.22
CA GLN A 89 13.60 11.20 -6.79
C GLN A 89 14.33 9.89 -7.04
N SER A 90 14.97 9.78 -8.20
CA SER A 90 15.87 8.67 -8.52
C SER A 90 17.30 9.15 -8.32
N MET A 91 18.05 8.41 -7.52
CA MET A 91 19.46 8.62 -7.26
C MET A 91 20.23 7.42 -7.83
N ALA A 92 21.13 7.66 -8.78
CA ALA A 92 22.03 6.63 -9.26
C ALA A 92 23.33 6.71 -8.47
N VAL A 93 23.70 5.64 -7.79
CA VAL A 93 25.00 5.50 -7.11
C VAL A 93 25.62 4.19 -7.57
N ASP A 94 26.79 4.25 -8.22
CA ASP A 94 27.60 3.09 -8.65
C ASP A 94 26.76 1.90 -9.15
N GLU A 95 26.06 2.10 -10.27
CA GLU A 95 25.23 1.11 -10.99
C GLU A 95 23.92 0.65 -10.32
N ALA A 96 23.68 0.99 -9.05
CA ALA A 96 22.41 0.74 -8.38
C ALA A 96 21.52 1.99 -8.35
N ALA A 97 20.33 1.89 -8.94
CA ALA A 97 19.31 2.93 -8.80
C ALA A 97 18.65 2.82 -7.41
N THR A 98 18.79 3.86 -6.60
CA THR A 98 18.04 4.03 -5.35
C THR A 98 16.99 5.09 -5.57
N PHE A 99 15.79 4.86 -5.08
CA PHE A 99 14.71 5.82 -5.13
C PHE A 99 14.46 6.38 -3.74
N GLN A 100 14.16 7.67 -3.68
CA GLN A 100 13.77 8.36 -2.48
C GLN A 100 12.40 9.00 -2.70
N ALA A 101 11.46 8.68 -1.82
CA ALA A 101 10.12 9.25 -1.87
C ALA A 101 9.89 10.14 -0.65
N LEU A 102 9.10 11.19 -0.85
CA LEU A 102 8.59 12.06 0.20
C LEU A 102 7.06 12.08 0.07
N VAL A 103 6.33 11.81 1.15
CA VAL A 103 4.86 11.85 1.22
C VAL A 103 4.46 12.51 2.53
N ALA A 104 3.75 13.65 2.46
CA ALA A 104 3.31 14.39 3.65
C ALA A 104 4.44 14.55 4.71
N GLU A 105 5.60 15.03 4.27
CA GLU A 105 6.84 15.20 5.07
C GLU A 105 7.50 13.89 5.57
N CYS A 106 6.94 12.72 5.29
CA CYS A 106 7.57 11.44 5.60
C CYS A 106 8.42 10.97 4.43
N GLN A 107 9.68 10.64 4.71
CA GLN A 107 10.64 10.19 3.72
C GLN A 107 10.90 8.69 3.85
N ALA A 108 11.13 8.03 2.72
CA ALA A 108 11.60 6.65 2.69
C ALA A 108 12.41 6.38 1.42
N SER A 109 13.16 5.29 1.45
CA SER A 109 14.02 4.87 0.34
C SER A 109 13.64 3.47 -0.16
N GLY A 110 14.07 3.12 -1.37
CA GLY A 110 13.85 1.78 -1.88
C GLY A 110 14.62 1.50 -3.17
N THR A 111 14.79 0.21 -3.45
CA THR A 111 15.40 -0.29 -4.70
C THR A 111 14.52 -0.03 -5.92
N ILE A 112 13.22 0.20 -5.71
CA ILE A 112 12.22 0.49 -6.74
C ILE A 112 11.41 1.70 -6.29
N GLY A 113 11.10 2.61 -7.21
CA GLY A 113 10.34 3.83 -6.90
C GLY A 113 8.99 3.57 -6.25
N ALA A 114 8.31 2.49 -6.66
CA ALA A 114 7.05 2.06 -6.08
C ALA A 114 7.19 1.61 -4.61
N LEU A 115 8.27 0.89 -4.26
CA LEU A 115 8.58 0.48 -2.88
C LEU A 115 8.90 1.69 -2.00
N ALA A 116 9.74 2.62 -2.49
CA ALA A 116 10.06 3.85 -1.78
C ALA A 116 8.79 4.67 -1.49
N LEU A 117 7.92 4.82 -2.50
CA LEU A 117 6.64 5.53 -2.33
C LEU A 117 5.70 4.83 -1.33
N CYS A 118 5.59 3.51 -1.39
CA CYS A 118 4.79 2.74 -0.43
C CYS A 118 5.29 2.92 1.00
N ALA A 119 6.61 2.86 1.22
CA ALA A 119 7.20 3.05 2.54
C ALA A 119 6.91 4.45 3.11
N ALA A 120 7.15 5.51 2.30
CA ALA A 120 6.89 6.89 2.71
C ALA A 120 5.40 7.12 3.03
N MET A 121 4.51 6.58 2.18
CA MET A 121 3.07 6.64 2.38
C MET A 121 2.63 5.96 3.68
N LEU A 122 3.14 4.75 3.97
CA LEU A 122 2.83 4.02 5.20
C LEU A 122 3.29 4.76 6.45
N ARG A 123 4.49 5.38 6.42
CA ARG A 123 5.00 6.25 7.49
C ARG A 123 4.08 7.46 7.71
N ALA A 124 3.63 8.10 6.63
CA ALA A 124 2.70 9.23 6.70
C ALA A 124 1.34 8.85 7.28
N PHE A 125 0.81 7.67 6.94
CA PHE A 125 -0.40 7.16 7.57
C PHE A 125 -0.17 6.85 9.05
N ALA A 126 0.94 6.23 9.43
CA ALA A 126 1.23 5.95 10.84
C ALA A 126 1.24 7.20 11.74
N GLY A 127 1.72 8.34 11.21
CA GLY A 127 1.77 9.62 11.92
C GLY A 127 0.51 10.48 11.81
N SER A 128 -0.46 10.12 10.95
CA SER A 128 -1.64 10.95 10.68
C SER A 128 -2.87 10.49 11.47
N PRO A 129 -3.68 11.42 12.01
CA PRO A 129 -4.98 11.07 12.61
C PRO A 129 -5.95 10.44 11.61
N ALA A 130 -5.73 10.62 10.29
CA ALA A 130 -6.45 9.92 9.23
C ALA A 130 -6.30 8.39 9.29
N ALA A 131 -5.23 7.86 9.91
CA ALA A 131 -5.11 6.43 10.16
C ALA A 131 -5.90 5.94 11.39
N ALA A 132 -6.57 6.81 12.14
CA ALA A 132 -7.42 6.40 13.25
C ALA A 132 -8.86 6.07 12.80
N ALA A 133 -9.30 6.53 11.62
CA ALA A 133 -10.66 6.28 11.16
C ALA A 133 -10.82 4.82 10.69
N PRO A 134 -11.76 4.04 11.27
CA PRO A 134 -12.22 2.82 10.66
C PRO A 134 -13.12 3.19 9.48
N ALA A 135 -12.95 2.52 8.34
CA ALA A 135 -13.80 2.70 7.18
C ALA A 135 -15.17 2.04 7.44
N TRP A 136 -16.06 2.74 8.12
CA TRP A 136 -17.48 2.41 8.18
C TRP A 136 -18.28 3.66 7.84
N PRO A 137 -19.34 3.55 7.01
CA PRO A 137 -20.29 4.64 6.87
C PRO A 137 -21.01 4.76 8.21
N GLU A 138 -20.92 5.93 8.83
CA GLU A 138 -21.91 6.35 9.81
C GLU A 138 -23.27 6.26 9.09
N ARG A 139 -24.00 5.17 9.34
CA ARG A 139 -25.43 5.15 9.06
C ARG A 139 -26.06 6.10 10.06
N GLU A 140 -26.14 7.35 9.62
CA GLU A 140 -27.23 8.25 9.93
C GLU A 140 -28.51 7.41 9.98
N SER A 141 -28.97 7.14 11.19
CA SER A 141 -30.29 6.62 11.47
C SER A 141 -30.99 7.77 12.18
N ASP A 142 -31.59 8.59 11.34
CA ASP A 142 -32.81 9.40 11.48
C ASP A 142 -33.39 9.70 12.88
N HIS A 143 -33.81 10.96 12.97
CA HIS A 143 -34.91 11.48 13.79
C HIS A 143 -36.03 10.45 14.06
N ASP A 144 -36.43 10.29 15.32
CA ASP A 144 -37.63 10.91 15.95
C ASP A 144 -37.65 10.61 17.46
#